data_AF-A0A086QXD4-F1
#
_entry.id   AF-A0A086QXD4-F1
#
_cell.length_a   1.000
_cell.length_b   1.000
_cell.length_c   1.000
_cell.angle_alpha   90.00
_cell.angle_beta   90.00
_cell.angle_gamma   90.00
#
_symmetry.space_group_name_H-M   'P 1'
#
loop_
_entity.id
_entity.type
_entity.pdbx_description
1 polymer ?
#
loop_
_entity_poly.entity_id
_entity_poly.type
_entity_poly.pdbx_seq_one_letter_code
_entity_poly.pdbx_strand_id
1 'polypeptide(L)'
;MGFAVALYKNYEQNPYHNFFHALNVAQVCCLLMALPDVAARFQPLDYFVLSVAALGHDLGHPGANNLFVNRNDCLPSRLYQNRSVLENYHAALLFQILRYEL
;
A
#
# COMPACT_ATOMS: atom_id res chain seq x y z
N MET A 1 -10.02 -14.12 -8.36
CA MET A 1 -8.93 -14.61 -7.48
C MET A 1 -9.14 -13.98 -6.10
N GLY A 2 -8.69 -14.54 -4.99
CA GLY A 2 -8.95 -13.91 -3.68
C GLY A 2 -8.17 -12.59 -3.51
N PHE A 3 -8.74 -11.59 -2.85
CA PHE A 3 -8.10 -10.28 -2.61
C PHE A 3 -6.66 -10.38 -2.08
N ALA A 4 -6.42 -11.21 -1.05
CA ALA A 4 -5.09 -11.40 -0.48
C ALA A 4 -4.08 -12.01 -1.49
N VAL A 5 -4.55 -12.89 -2.37
CA VAL A 5 -3.71 -13.47 -3.44
C VAL A 5 -3.40 -12.43 -4.50
N ALA A 6 -4.37 -11.57 -4.85
CA ALA A 6 -4.15 -10.46 -5.77
C ALA A 6 -3.12 -9.47 -5.23
N LEU A 7 -3.19 -9.10 -3.94
CA LEU A 7 -2.18 -8.28 -3.29
C LEU A 7 -0.79 -8.91 -3.37
N TYR A 8 -0.64 -10.16 -2.91
CA TYR A 8 0.65 -10.87 -2.93
C TYR A 8 1.30 -10.89 -4.32
N LYS A 9 0.51 -11.12 -5.36
CA LYS A 9 0.99 -11.15 -6.75
C LYS A 9 1.40 -9.79 -7.31
N ASN A 10 0.94 -8.69 -6.72
CA ASN A 10 1.25 -7.33 -7.18
C ASN A 10 2.32 -6.65 -6.30
N TYR A 11 2.96 -7.39 -5.40
CA TYR A 11 4.17 -6.94 -4.72
C TYR A 11 5.42 -7.49 -5.42
N GLU A 12 6.38 -6.60 -5.70
CA GLU A 12 7.67 -6.97 -6.28
C GLU A 12 8.58 -7.65 -5.26
N GLN A 13 9.51 -8.48 -5.74
CA GLN A 13 10.50 -9.20 -4.92
C GLN A 13 11.68 -8.30 -4.52
N ASN A 14 11.40 -7.12 -3.99
CA ASN A 14 12.41 -6.19 -3.48
C ASN A 14 13.03 -6.70 -2.17
N PRO A 15 14.26 -6.31 -1.84
CA PRO A 15 14.85 -6.65 -0.53
C PRO A 15 14.06 -6.13 0.68
N TYR A 16 13.35 -5.00 0.53
CA TYR A 16 12.60 -4.37 1.63
C TYR A 16 11.12 -4.13 1.29
N HIS A 17 10.79 -3.24 0.35
CA HIS A 17 9.40 -2.94 -0.07
C HIS A 17 8.77 -4.10 -0.86
N ASN A 18 8.50 -5.19 -0.16
CA ASN A 18 7.90 -6.43 -0.64
C ASN A 18 6.65 -6.76 0.19
N PHE A 19 5.99 -7.88 -0.12
CA PHE A 19 4.76 -8.26 0.57
C PHE A 19 4.93 -8.45 2.09
N PHE A 20 6.09 -8.92 2.56
CA PHE A 20 6.34 -9.11 3.99
C PHE A 20 6.45 -7.79 4.74
N HIS A 21 6.98 -6.74 4.10
CA HIS A 21 6.94 -5.38 4.65
C HIS A 21 5.49 -4.90 4.83
N ALA A 22 4.65 -5.07 3.81
CA ALA A 22 3.22 -4.72 3.91
C ALA A 22 2.50 -5.49 5.02
N LEU A 23 2.78 -6.79 5.17
CA LEU A 23 2.27 -7.60 6.27
C LEU A 23 2.71 -7.09 7.65
N ASN A 24 3.99 -6.71 7.79
CA ASN A 24 4.51 -6.14 9.03
C ASN A 24 3.79 -4.84 9.37
N VAL A 25 3.66 -3.92 8.41
CA VAL A 25 2.93 -2.66 8.61
C VAL A 25 1.49 -2.93 9.03
N ALA A 26 0.78 -3.84 8.34
CA ALA A 26 -0.58 -4.22 8.71
C ALA A 26 -0.66 -4.84 10.12
N GLN A 27 0.27 -5.71 10.49
CA GLN A 27 0.34 -6.30 11.82
C GLN A 27 0.55 -5.23 12.90
N VAL A 28 1.48 -4.30 12.71
CA VAL A 28 1.74 -3.21 13.64
C VAL A 28 0.51 -2.32 13.78
N CYS A 29 -0.16 -1.97 12.67
CA CYS A 29 -1.43 -1.25 12.72
C CYS A 29 -2.49 -2.00 13.55
N CYS A 30 -2.66 -3.31 13.33
CA CYS A 30 -3.59 -4.12 14.13
C CYS A 30 -3.26 -4.10 15.63
N LEU A 31 -1.97 -4.20 16.00
CA LEU A 31 -1.53 -4.16 17.40
C LEU A 31 -1.78 -2.79 18.03
N LEU A 32 -1.48 -1.70 17.33
CA LEU A 32 -1.74 -0.33 17.80
C LEU A 32 -3.24 -0.10 18.00
N MET A 33 -4.05 -0.60 17.08
CA MET A 33 -5.51 -0.49 17.13
C MET A 33 -6.13 -1.34 18.25
N ALA A 34 -5.42 -2.34 18.77
CA ALA A 34 -5.86 -3.14 19.91
C ALA A 34 -5.56 -2.46 21.27
N LEU A 35 -4.83 -1.35 21.30
CA LEU A 35 -4.60 -0.59 22.53
C LEU A 35 -5.93 0.03 23.00
N PRO A 36 -6.32 -0.08 24.28
CA PRO A 36 -7.66 0.34 24.74
C PRO A 36 -8.04 1.78 24.38
N ASP A 37 -7.11 2.72 24.57
CA ASP A 37 -7.34 4.15 24.28
C ASP A 37 -7.46 4.44 22.78
N VAL A 38 -6.82 3.62 21.94
CA VAL A 38 -6.96 3.70 20.48
C VAL A 38 -8.26 3.04 20.08
N ALA A 39 -8.50 1.80 20.53
CA ALA A 39 -9.65 1.01 20.16
C ALA A 39 -10.98 1.73 20.43
N ALA A 40 -11.06 2.46 21.54
CA ALA A 40 -12.23 3.25 21.94
C ALA A 40 -12.55 4.43 20.99
N ARG A 41 -11.63 4.81 20.10
CA ARG A 41 -11.75 5.98 19.21
C ARG A 41 -12.06 5.61 17.75
N PHE A 42 -12.08 4.32 17.42
CA PHE A 42 -12.25 3.85 16.05
C PHE A 42 -13.48 2.97 15.90
N GLN A 43 -14.15 3.09 14.76
CA GLN A 43 -15.30 2.26 14.38
C GLN A 43 -14.84 1.05 13.57
N PRO A 44 -15.61 -0.05 13.52
CA PRO A 44 -15.26 -1.24 12.74
C PRO A 44 -14.85 -0.96 11.29
N LEU A 45 -15.47 0.03 10.64
CA LEU A 45 -15.10 0.46 9.29
C LEU A 45 -13.68 1.04 9.22
N ASP A 46 -13.24 1.78 10.23
CA ASP A 46 -11.90 2.36 10.24
C ASP A 46 -10.81 1.27 10.35
N TYR A 47 -11.05 0.20 11.13
CA TYR A 47 -10.15 -0.96 11.18
C TYR A 47 -10.05 -1.63 9.81
N PHE A 48 -11.18 -1.78 9.13
CA PHE A 48 -11.22 -2.38 7.80
C PHE A 48 -10.43 -1.52 6.79
N VAL A 49 -10.72 -0.22 6.73
CA VAL A 49 -10.03 0.71 5.82
C VAL A 49 -8.53 0.76 6.11
N LEU A 50 -8.14 0.86 7.38
CA LEU A 50 -6.73 0.88 7.78
C LEU A 50 -6.01 -0.42 7.41
N SER A 51 -6.65 -1.58 7.60
CA SER A 51 -6.08 -2.88 7.24
C SER A 51 -5.87 -3.00 5.72
N VAL A 52 -6.86 -2.60 4.93
CA VAL A 52 -6.78 -2.60 3.46
C VAL A 52 -5.70 -1.63 2.97
N ALA A 53 -5.64 -0.42 3.55
CA ALA A 53 -4.62 0.57 3.21
C ALA A 53 -3.22 0.10 3.57
N ALA A 54 -3.00 -0.43 4.77
CA ALA A 54 -1.70 -0.93 5.22
C ALA A 54 -1.19 -2.08 4.33
N LEU A 55 -2.07 -3.00 3.96
CA LEU A 55 -1.73 -4.12 3.07
C LEU A 55 -1.45 -3.70 1.61
N GLY A 56 -1.99 -2.56 1.17
CA GLY A 56 -1.86 -2.07 -0.20
C GLY A 56 -0.89 -0.90 -0.40
N HIS A 57 -0.29 -0.36 0.66
CA HIS A 57 0.37 0.95 0.61
C HIS A 57 1.60 1.02 -0.29
N ASP A 58 2.21 -0.12 -0.63
CA ASP A 58 3.46 -0.24 -1.40
C ASP A 58 3.33 -1.17 -2.63
N LEU A 59 2.10 -1.35 -3.15
CA LEU A 59 1.84 -2.21 -4.30
C LEU A 59 2.65 -1.79 -5.53
N GLY A 60 3.32 -2.74 -6.19
CA GLY A 60 4.13 -2.47 -7.39
C GLY A 60 5.35 -1.58 -7.15
N HIS A 61 5.82 -1.44 -5.90
CA HIS A 61 6.98 -0.62 -5.58
C HIS A 61 8.23 -1.07 -6.37
N PRO A 62 8.94 -0.19 -7.10
CA PRO A 62 10.00 -0.58 -8.03
C PRO A 62 11.39 -0.78 -7.38
N GLY A 63 11.45 -0.88 -6.06
CA GLY A 63 12.70 -0.92 -5.29
C GLY A 63 13.51 0.40 -5.26
N ALA A 64 12.98 1.49 -5.81
CA ALA A 64 13.59 2.82 -5.82
C ALA A 64 12.61 3.88 -5.29
N ASN A 65 13.13 5.00 -4.77
CA ASN A 65 12.30 6.05 -4.17
C ASN A 65 11.90 7.15 -5.17
N ASN A 66 10.98 8.04 -4.75
CA ASN A 66 10.48 9.15 -5.55
C ASN A 66 11.60 10.04 -6.14
N LEU A 67 12.73 10.23 -5.42
CA LEU A 67 13.85 11.02 -5.94
C LEU A 67 14.47 10.37 -7.19
N PHE A 68 14.68 9.06 -7.15
CA PHE A 68 15.19 8.32 -8.31
C PHE A 68 14.19 8.36 -9.46
N VAL A 69 12.93 8.06 -9.19
CA VAL A 69 11.86 7.97 -10.20
C VAL A 69 11.67 9.32 -10.91
N ASN A 70 11.64 10.43 -10.15
CA ASN A 70 11.54 11.79 -10.68
C ASN A 70 12.76 12.23 -11.50
N ARG A 71 13.97 11.87 -11.07
CA ARG A 71 15.20 12.21 -11.81
C ARG A 71 15.29 11.53 -13.16
N ASN A 72 14.69 10.36 -13.30
CA ASN A 72 14.68 9.59 -14.54
C ASN A 72 13.51 9.95 -15.47
N ASP A 73 12.68 10.95 -15.09
CA ASP A 73 11.51 11.41 -15.87
C ASP A 73 10.69 10.25 -16.44
N CYS A 74 10.34 9.26 -15.61
CA CYS A 74 9.54 8.15 -16.06
C CYS A 74 8.07 8.55 -16.23
N LEU A 75 7.27 7.68 -16.89
CA LEU A 75 5.85 7.97 -17.15
C LEU A 75 5.05 8.28 -15.87
N PRO A 76 5.13 7.50 -14.77
CA PRO A 76 4.49 7.86 -13.50
C PRO A 76 4.88 9.24 -12.96
N SER A 77 6.16 9.62 -13.06
CA SER A 77 6.62 10.94 -12.61
C SER A 77 5.98 12.08 -13.37
N ARG A 78 5.84 11.95 -14.70
CA ARG A 78 5.10 12.92 -15.51
C ARG A 78 3.61 12.93 -15.16
N LEU A 79 2.99 11.76 -14.99
CA LEU A 79 1.57 11.63 -14.68
C LEU A 79 1.20 12.30 -13.36
N TYR A 80 1.98 12.07 -12.31
CA TYR A 80 1.75 12.63 -10.97
C TYR A 80 2.55 13.90 -10.72
N GLN A 81 3.13 14.51 -11.76
CA GLN A 81 3.84 15.80 -11.69
C GLN A 81 4.89 15.85 -10.58
N ASN A 82 5.66 14.77 -10.41
CA ASN A 82 6.68 14.59 -9.38
C ASN A 82 6.20 14.67 -7.92
N ARG A 83 4.87 14.65 -7.67
CA ARG A 83 4.28 14.71 -6.34
C ARG A 83 3.83 13.33 -5.90
N SER A 84 4.47 12.79 -4.85
CA SER A 84 4.11 11.49 -4.25
C SER A 84 3.85 10.41 -5.31
N VAL A 85 4.78 10.28 -6.26
CA VAL A 85 4.59 9.51 -7.50
C VAL A 85 4.32 8.04 -7.19
N LEU A 86 5.13 7.47 -6.31
CA LEU A 86 5.00 6.09 -5.86
C LEU A 86 3.71 5.89 -5.07
N GLU A 87 3.41 6.77 -4.12
CA GLU A 87 2.24 6.64 -3.25
C GLU A 87 0.92 6.74 -4.05
N ASN A 88 0.87 7.63 -5.04
CA ASN A 88 -0.27 7.69 -5.97
C ASN A 88 -0.37 6.44 -6.84
N TYR A 89 0.76 5.89 -7.28
CA TYR A 89 0.80 4.65 -8.06
C TYR A 89 0.31 3.44 -7.23
N HIS A 90 0.79 3.28 -5.99
CA HIS A 90 0.35 2.22 -5.07
C HIS A 90 -1.16 2.28 -4.83
N ALA A 91 -1.69 3.49 -4.56
CA ALA A 91 -3.12 3.70 -4.38
C ALA A 91 -3.92 3.34 -5.65
N ALA A 92 -3.45 3.77 -6.83
CA ALA A 92 -4.12 3.46 -8.09
C ALA A 92 -4.20 1.94 -8.35
N LEU A 93 -3.12 1.20 -8.08
CA LEU A 93 -3.10 -0.26 -8.17
C LEU A 93 -4.04 -0.90 -7.15
N LEU A 94 -4.07 -0.41 -5.90
CA LEU A 94 -4.99 -0.93 -4.88
C LEU A 94 -6.45 -0.78 -5.32
N PHE A 95 -6.85 0.41 -5.79
CA PHE A 95 -8.20 0.64 -6.30
C PHE A 95 -8.53 -0.22 -7.52
N GLN A 96 -7.55 -0.46 -8.39
CA GLN A 96 -7.71 -1.38 -9.51
C GLN A 96 -8.01 -2.80 -9.01
N ILE A 97 -7.21 -3.33 -8.07
CA ILE A 97 -7.44 -4.66 -7.47
C ILE A 97 -8.83 -4.73 -6.83
N LEU A 98 -9.20 -3.75 -6.01
CA LEU A 98 -10.50 -3.70 -5.35
C LEU A 98 -11.67 -3.67 -6.35
N ARG A 99 -11.50 -3.03 -7.51
CA ARG A 99 -12.56 -2.95 -8.54
C ARG A 99 -12.76 -4.25 -9.32
N TYR A 100 -11.71 -5.06 -9.48
CA TYR A 100 -11.73 -6.23 -10.37
C TYR A 100 -11.69 -7.58 -9.65
N GLU A 101 -11.43 -7.60 -8.35
CA GLU A 101 -11.40 -8.82 -7.52
C GLU A 101 -12.48 -8.84 -6.42
N LEU A 102 -13.31 -7.79 -6.30
CA LEU A 102 -14.58 -7.77 -5.57
C LEU A 102 -15.74 -7.96 -6.55
#